data_AF-A0A0C3FSK2-F1
#
_entry.id   AF-A0A0C3FSK2-F1
#
_cell.length_a   1.000
_cell.length_b   1.000
_cell.length_c   1.000
_cell.angle_alpha   90.00
_cell.angle_beta   90.00
_cell.angle_gamma   90.00
#
_symmetry.space_group_name_H-M   'P 1'
#
loop_
_entity.id
_entity.type
_entity.pdbx_description
1 polymer ?
#
loop_
_entity_poly.entity_id
_entity_poly.type
_entity_poly.pdbx_seq_one_letter_code
_entity_poly.pdbx_strand_id
1 'polypeptide(L)'
;MKLTASQSIHNEIKIWSKIRHPNILQFLGANIVDDKPFIVTPYLRNGNVRAYLRDHRDSDRLQILHGISLGLVYLHSHQIVHGDLKSLNVLIDASANAVLCDFGLSRVKADAMSRTVRPNGGNIVGSRNWMAPERLLGGSLKKPCDIYAFGMTLHEIYTNEIPLSELSFSEFVELVVRQDVRPERPNCENSPQLSDSIWGLAVTCWAKDPKQRPTASTVCDILSHLLDTTSVARPVPDASPSLPLTLPSNAIIRHANQVWCAAFSPDGSQIVSGSADHTVWVWNVQTGNPVLGPLKMHTDSVDSVAFSSNGRRIASGSNDNTLLVWHATRGEVVAGPFTGHSNFIWSVCFTPDGKRIASGSKDQTIRIWDAQTGACLVGPLRGHTDGVTSIMFSGNGTQLASCSHDKTVRVWDANSGRLVWGPLTGHEHSVVYVGFSPNAKRIVSTSWEGNTCIWSAETGALLSGPSLQHAEGAITVAFTSNSTRYAISPDGKWIAAYADNKCTKVHVWASTTGQLATSLDVHTDIVTSMTFSPDSRRILTSSNDKTIHVQTLNY
;
A
#
# COMPACT_ATOMS: atom_id res chain seq x y z
N MET A 1 43.28 15.33 5.61
CA MET A 1 43.02 14.87 4.22
C MET A 1 41.56 15.14 3.92
N LYS A 2 41.26 16.20 3.14
CA LYS A 2 39.89 16.46 2.67
C LYS A 2 39.58 15.41 1.60
N LEU A 3 38.57 14.58 1.83
CA LEU A 3 38.01 13.72 0.78
C LEU A 3 37.49 14.64 -0.33
N THR A 4 37.80 14.36 -1.59
CA THR A 4 37.16 15.07 -2.69
C THR A 4 35.65 14.77 -2.65
N ALA A 5 34.80 15.72 -3.04
CA ALA A 5 33.33 15.56 -3.02
C ALA A 5 32.87 14.25 -3.72
N SER A 6 33.60 13.81 -4.74
CA SER A 6 33.41 12.54 -5.46
C SER A 6 33.67 11.30 -4.58
N GLN A 7 34.72 11.28 -3.75
CA GLN A 7 35.02 10.15 -2.86
C GLN A 7 34.03 10.02 -1.69
N SER A 8 33.52 11.15 -1.19
CA SER A 8 32.55 11.14 -0.09
C SER A 8 31.18 10.58 -0.54
N ILE A 9 30.72 10.97 -1.73
CA ILE A 9 29.45 10.48 -2.30
C ILE A 9 29.55 8.99 -2.65
N HIS A 10 30.72 8.51 -3.11
CA HIS A 10 30.93 7.09 -3.42
C HIS A 10 30.77 6.19 -2.18
N ASN A 11 31.32 6.59 -1.04
CA ASN A 11 31.16 5.85 0.21
C ASN A 11 29.70 5.87 0.71
N GLU A 12 28.98 6.97 0.51
CA GLU A 12 27.56 7.09 0.85
C GLU A 12 26.68 6.19 -0.01
N ILE A 13 26.89 6.17 -1.34
CA ILE A 13 26.22 5.24 -2.25
C ILE A 13 26.48 3.79 -1.83
N LYS A 14 27.71 3.46 -1.42
CA LYS A 14 28.08 2.12 -0.97
C LYS A 14 27.39 1.69 0.32
N ILE A 15 27.11 2.64 1.23
CA ILE A 15 26.34 2.37 2.45
C ILE A 15 24.85 2.26 2.11
N TRP A 16 24.30 3.24 1.39
CA TRP A 16 22.87 3.30 1.04
C TRP A 16 22.41 2.14 0.15
N SER A 17 23.25 1.71 -0.80
CA SER A 17 22.97 0.56 -1.66
C SER A 17 22.74 -0.76 -0.90
N LYS A 18 23.32 -0.90 0.29
CA LYS A 18 23.19 -2.09 1.15
C LYS A 18 22.01 -2.04 2.10
N ILE A 19 21.37 -0.89 2.23
CA ILE A 19 20.24 -0.70 3.14
C ILE A 19 18.95 -1.16 2.47
N ARG A 20 18.20 -1.99 3.19
CA ARG A 20 16.87 -2.49 2.79
C ARG A 20 15.99 -2.52 4.02
N HIS A 21 15.06 -1.58 4.10
CA HIS A 21 14.06 -1.51 5.18
C HIS A 21 12.84 -0.71 4.68
N PRO A 22 11.60 -1.12 4.99
CA PRO A 22 10.39 -0.43 4.51
C PRO A 22 10.31 1.04 4.91
N ASN A 23 10.80 1.40 6.11
CA ASN A 23 10.82 2.79 6.59
C ASN A 23 12.09 3.58 6.22
N ILE A 24 12.90 3.10 5.27
CA ILE A 24 14.10 3.80 4.78
C ILE A 24 14.01 3.95 3.26
N LEU A 25 14.22 5.17 2.75
CA LEU A 25 14.10 5.45 1.33
C LEU A 25 15.06 4.55 0.54
N GLN A 26 14.54 3.84 -0.45
CA GLN A 26 15.34 2.90 -1.23
C GLN A 26 16.25 3.63 -2.22
N PHE A 27 17.50 3.21 -2.27
CA PHE A 27 18.42 3.60 -3.33
C PHE A 27 18.15 2.76 -4.59
N LEU A 28 17.84 3.41 -5.72
CA LEU A 28 17.63 2.73 -7.01
C LEU A 28 18.87 2.78 -7.90
N GLY A 29 19.64 3.85 -7.81
CA GLY A 29 20.84 4.02 -8.60
C GLY A 29 21.50 5.38 -8.37
N ALA A 30 22.68 5.55 -8.94
CA ALA A 30 23.35 6.83 -9.01
C ALA A 30 23.96 6.98 -10.40
N ASN A 31 24.02 8.21 -10.90
CA ASN A 31 24.64 8.53 -12.18
C ASN A 31 25.42 9.84 -12.06
N ILE A 32 26.36 10.09 -12.96
CA ILE A 32 27.04 11.39 -13.08
C ILE A 32 26.63 11.97 -14.43
N VAL A 33 26.01 13.14 -14.43
CA VAL A 33 25.65 13.87 -15.65
C VAL A 33 26.31 15.25 -15.54
N ASP A 34 27.13 15.63 -16.52
CA ASP A 34 27.89 16.89 -16.54
C ASP A 34 28.71 17.13 -15.26
N ASP A 35 29.48 16.13 -14.83
CA ASP A 35 30.28 16.13 -13.59
C ASP A 35 29.48 16.33 -12.29
N LYS A 36 28.14 16.28 -12.34
CA LYS A 36 27.27 16.35 -11.17
C LYS A 36 26.74 14.95 -10.81
N PRO A 37 26.95 14.50 -9.57
CA PRO A 37 26.38 13.24 -9.11
C PRO A 37 24.89 13.39 -8.84
N PHE A 38 24.10 12.48 -9.40
CA PHE A 38 22.68 12.31 -9.19
C PHE A 38 22.41 10.99 -8.48
N ILE A 39 21.49 11.01 -7.52
CA ILE A 39 20.97 9.82 -6.86
C ILE A 39 19.53 9.63 -7.33
N VAL A 40 19.21 8.41 -7.75
CA VAL A 40 17.88 7.99 -8.19
C VAL A 40 17.22 7.23 -7.05
N THR A 41 16.04 7.71 -6.64
CA THR A 41 15.19 7.11 -5.60
C THR A 41 13.76 6.98 -6.13
N PRO A 42 12.90 6.16 -5.51
CA PRO A 42 11.48 6.15 -5.82
C PRO A 42 10.88 7.53 -5.55
N TYR A 43 10.05 8.02 -6.48
CA TYR A 43 9.29 9.24 -6.26
C TYR A 43 8.05 8.95 -5.42
N LEU A 44 8.00 9.47 -4.19
CA LEU A 44 6.88 9.30 -3.28
C LEU A 44 5.90 10.47 -3.43
N ARG A 45 4.75 10.21 -4.09
CA ARG A 45 3.74 11.22 -4.46
C ARG A 45 3.14 11.98 -3.28
N ASN A 46 3.04 11.34 -2.11
CA ASN A 46 2.50 11.97 -0.90
C ASN A 46 3.47 12.99 -0.27
N GLY A 47 4.70 13.07 -0.78
CA GLY A 47 5.67 14.08 -0.36
C GLY A 47 6.16 13.87 1.07
N ASN A 48 6.61 14.96 1.71
CA ASN A 48 7.04 14.93 3.10
C ASN A 48 5.85 14.99 4.08
N VAL A 49 6.04 14.45 5.28
CA VAL A 49 4.97 14.32 6.29
C VAL A 49 4.34 15.66 6.64
N ARG A 50 5.10 16.77 6.63
CA ARG A 50 4.57 18.10 6.92
C ARG A 50 3.56 18.58 5.88
N ALA A 51 3.87 18.39 4.59
CA ALA A 51 2.93 18.69 3.51
C ALA A 51 1.73 17.74 3.58
N TYR A 52 2.00 16.45 3.77
CA TYR A 52 0.98 15.41 3.85
C TYR A 52 -0.07 15.68 4.94
N LEU A 53 0.34 16.03 6.17
CA LEU A 53 -0.55 16.29 7.31
C LEU A 53 -1.37 17.59 7.19
N ARG A 54 -1.00 18.51 6.29
CA ARG A 54 -1.83 19.69 5.97
C ARG A 54 -3.06 19.29 5.17
N ASP A 55 -2.87 18.37 4.24
CA ASP A 55 -3.92 17.89 3.33
C ASP A 55 -4.71 16.71 3.93
N HIS A 56 -4.14 16.01 4.92
CA HIS A 56 -4.72 14.82 5.56
C HIS A 56 -4.78 14.97 7.09
N ARG A 57 -5.63 15.88 7.58
CA ARG A 57 -5.72 16.24 9.01
C ARG A 57 -6.07 15.06 9.93
N ASP A 58 -6.86 14.11 9.43
CA ASP A 58 -7.31 12.92 10.17
C ASP A 58 -6.34 11.72 10.09
N SER A 59 -5.13 11.93 9.56
CA SER A 59 -4.12 10.85 9.47
C SER A 59 -3.74 10.33 10.86
N ASP A 60 -3.46 9.03 10.96
CA ASP A 60 -2.93 8.42 12.16
C ASP A 60 -1.48 8.86 12.42
N ARG A 61 -1.34 9.92 13.21
CA ARG A 61 -0.05 10.50 13.58
C ARG A 61 0.79 9.55 14.44
N LEU A 62 0.15 8.65 15.21
CA LEU A 62 0.85 7.67 16.04
C LEU A 62 1.49 6.59 15.16
N GLN A 63 0.78 6.11 14.15
CA GLN A 63 1.32 5.18 13.16
C GLN A 63 2.51 5.77 12.38
N ILE A 64 2.43 7.04 12.00
CA ILE A 64 3.53 7.76 11.34
C ILE A 64 4.77 7.81 12.25
N LEU A 65 4.60 8.16 13.53
CA LEU A 65 5.71 8.17 14.50
C LEU A 65 6.34 6.80 14.70
N HIS A 66 5.51 5.76 14.78
CA HIS A 66 5.99 4.39 14.88
C HIS A 66 6.80 3.97 13.65
N GLY A 67 6.38 4.36 12.44
CA GLY A 67 7.16 4.16 11.22
C GLY A 67 8.53 4.87 11.26
N ILE A 68 8.59 6.10 11.78
CA ILE A 68 9.84 6.85 11.97
C ILE A 68 10.75 6.11 12.97
N SER A 69 10.21 5.61 14.09
CA SER A 69 11.02 4.88 15.09
C SER A 69 11.57 3.57 14.55
N LEU A 70 10.79 2.82 13.75
CA LEU A 70 11.26 1.61 13.07
C LEU A 70 12.45 1.90 12.14
N GLY A 71 12.38 2.99 11.37
CA GLY A 71 13.49 3.45 10.54
C GLY A 71 14.74 3.79 11.37
N LEU A 72 14.58 4.51 12.49
CA LEU A 72 15.69 4.83 13.37
C LEU A 72 16.32 3.59 14.01
N VAL A 73 15.52 2.62 14.46
CA VAL A 73 16.01 1.33 15.00
C VAL A 73 16.91 0.66 13.98
N TYR A 74 16.47 0.58 12.72
CA TYR A 74 17.24 -0.01 11.65
C TYR A 74 18.55 0.74 11.38
N LEU A 75 18.52 2.08 11.26
CA LEU A 75 19.75 2.87 11.05
C LEU A 75 20.73 2.67 12.21
N HIS A 76 20.24 2.73 13.45
CA HIS A 76 21.05 2.62 14.65
C HIS A 76 21.65 1.21 14.82
N SER A 77 20.94 0.14 14.43
CA SER A 77 21.50 -1.22 14.46
C SER A 77 22.63 -1.39 13.45
N HIS A 78 22.61 -0.64 12.35
CA HIS A 78 23.66 -0.62 11.32
C HIS A 78 24.76 0.43 11.59
N GLN A 79 24.81 1.02 12.79
CA GLN A 79 25.75 2.07 13.17
C GLN A 79 25.67 3.34 12.32
N ILE A 80 24.49 3.61 11.76
CA ILE A 80 24.20 4.84 11.01
C ILE A 80 23.42 5.79 11.91
N VAL A 81 23.83 7.05 11.93
CA VAL A 81 23.11 8.15 12.61
C VAL A 81 22.45 8.99 11.52
N HIS A 82 21.16 9.26 11.66
CA HIS A 82 20.39 10.02 10.67
C HIS A 82 20.97 11.43 10.50
N GLY A 83 21.07 12.17 11.61
CA GLY A 83 21.80 13.44 11.71
C GLY A 83 21.07 14.71 11.25
N ASP A 84 19.98 14.57 10.49
CA ASP A 84 19.07 15.68 10.16
C ASP A 84 17.60 15.24 10.18
N LEU A 85 17.15 14.57 11.25
CA LEU A 85 15.76 14.12 11.34
C LEU A 85 14.83 15.31 11.60
N LYS A 86 13.80 15.44 10.75
CA LYS A 86 12.73 16.45 10.79
C LYS A 86 11.60 16.01 9.87
N SER A 87 10.42 16.61 9.99
CA SER A 87 9.28 16.29 9.13
C SER A 87 9.60 16.36 7.62
N LEU A 88 10.44 17.31 7.19
CA LEU A 88 10.81 17.47 5.78
C LEU A 88 11.64 16.30 5.21
N ASN A 89 12.35 15.57 6.09
CA ASN A 89 13.17 14.42 5.72
C ASN A 89 12.47 13.09 6.05
N VAL A 90 11.17 13.15 6.32
CA VAL A 90 10.28 11.99 6.44
C VAL A 90 9.30 12.07 5.29
N LEU A 91 9.41 11.15 4.35
CA LEU A 91 8.47 11.01 3.24
C LEU A 91 7.34 10.04 3.61
N ILE A 92 6.21 10.16 2.92
CA ILE A 92 5.06 9.27 3.07
C ILE A 92 4.95 8.43 1.80
N ASP A 93 4.92 7.10 1.94
CA ASP A 93 4.69 6.19 0.82
C ASP A 93 3.20 6.14 0.40
N ALA A 94 2.88 5.35 -0.63
CA ALA A 94 1.52 5.22 -1.12
C ALA A 94 0.55 4.58 -0.09
N SER A 95 1.07 3.86 0.90
CA SER A 95 0.33 3.19 1.97
C SER A 95 0.31 4.00 3.26
N ALA A 96 0.63 5.30 3.19
CA ALA A 96 0.70 6.23 4.32
C ALA A 96 1.77 5.90 5.38
N ASN A 97 2.78 5.08 5.06
CA ASN A 97 3.89 4.80 5.98
C ASN A 97 4.99 5.84 5.88
N ALA A 98 5.62 6.12 7.02
CA ALA A 98 6.77 7.00 7.11
C ALA A 98 8.05 6.32 6.56
N VAL A 99 8.76 7.04 5.70
CA VAL A 99 10.00 6.62 5.06
C VAL A 99 11.07 7.69 5.30
N LEU A 100 12.14 7.34 6.02
CA LEU A 100 13.24 8.28 6.28
C LEU A 100 14.10 8.46 5.03
N CYS A 101 14.41 9.72 4.71
CA CYS A 101 15.34 10.09 3.65
C CYS A 101 16.43 11.02 4.19
N ASP A 102 17.41 11.37 3.35
CA ASP A 102 18.49 12.30 3.71
C ASP A 102 19.35 11.90 4.93
N PHE A 103 19.30 10.63 5.35
CA PHE A 103 20.10 10.09 6.45
C PHE A 103 21.57 9.95 6.06
N GLY A 104 22.48 10.22 7.01
CA GLY A 104 23.92 10.11 6.78
C GLY A 104 24.53 11.25 5.95
N LEU A 105 23.72 12.10 5.30
CA LEU A 105 24.16 13.23 4.47
C LEU A 105 24.79 14.40 5.25
N SER A 106 24.72 14.37 6.58
CA SER A 106 25.26 15.42 7.46
C SER A 106 26.79 15.56 7.40
N ARG A 107 27.50 14.54 6.91
CA ARG A 107 28.96 14.59 6.67
C ARG A 107 29.30 15.27 5.34
N VAL A 108 28.46 15.16 4.32
CA VAL A 108 28.70 15.72 2.96
C VAL A 108 28.12 17.13 2.78
N LYS A 109 26.97 17.45 3.38
CA LYS A 109 26.42 18.83 3.35
C LYS A 109 27.30 19.85 4.10
N ALA A 110 28.31 19.41 4.86
CA ALA A 110 29.35 20.28 5.42
C ALA A 110 30.17 21.01 4.33
N ASP A 111 30.32 20.36 3.17
CA ASP A 111 31.07 20.90 2.02
C ASP A 111 30.18 21.50 0.93
N ALA A 112 28.87 21.20 0.89
CA ALA A 112 28.01 21.62 -0.22
C ALA A 112 26.96 22.69 0.14
N MET A 113 25.85 22.39 0.82
CA MET A 113 24.75 23.36 0.95
C MET A 113 23.83 23.06 2.16
N SER A 114 24.14 23.64 3.32
CA SER A 114 23.17 24.13 4.32
C SER A 114 23.96 24.93 5.36
N ARG A 115 23.84 26.26 5.32
CA ARG A 115 24.66 27.18 6.12
C ARG A 115 23.85 27.74 7.28
N THR A 116 23.94 27.13 8.46
CA THR A 116 23.79 27.89 9.71
C THR A 116 25.17 28.35 10.16
N VAL A 117 25.44 29.63 9.95
CA VAL A 117 26.75 30.27 10.22
C VAL A 117 26.80 30.69 11.69
N ARG A 118 27.81 30.22 12.44
CA ARG A 118 28.13 30.78 13.77
C ARG A 118 28.56 32.25 13.62
N PRO A 119 28.33 33.11 14.63
CA PRO A 119 29.01 34.41 14.71
C PRO A 119 30.55 34.29 14.66
N ASN A 120 31.11 33.14 15.08
CA ASN A 120 32.55 32.86 15.13
C ASN A 120 33.05 31.93 14.01
N GLY A 121 32.36 31.84 12.86
CA GLY A 121 32.91 31.25 11.63
C GLY A 121 32.99 29.72 11.51
N GLY A 122 32.35 28.95 12.40
CA GLY A 122 32.22 27.49 12.25
C GLY A 122 30.90 27.07 11.60
N ASN A 123 30.95 26.18 10.59
CA ASN A 123 29.76 25.62 9.94
C ASN A 123 29.10 24.54 10.81
N ILE A 124 27.83 24.72 11.17
CA ILE A 124 27.01 23.68 11.79
C ILE A 124 26.06 23.13 10.72
N VAL A 125 26.10 21.82 10.50
CA VAL A 125 25.27 21.10 9.52
C VAL A 125 24.08 20.45 10.22
N GLY A 126 22.87 20.71 9.70
CA GLY A 126 21.61 20.17 10.19
C GLY A 126 20.58 21.26 10.44
N SER A 127 19.34 20.86 10.69
CA SER A 127 18.23 21.78 10.90
C SER A 127 18.17 22.22 12.36
N ARG A 128 18.51 23.49 12.61
CA ARG A 128 18.72 24.08 13.95
C ARG A 128 17.68 23.65 14.99
N ASN A 129 16.39 23.75 14.65
CA ASN A 129 15.30 23.55 15.62
C ASN A 129 15.15 22.09 16.07
N TRP A 130 15.72 21.13 15.34
CA TRP A 130 15.72 19.70 15.67
C TRP A 130 17.08 19.23 16.22
N MET A 131 18.06 20.14 16.33
CA MET A 131 19.42 19.81 16.69
C MET A 131 19.60 19.67 18.20
N ALA A 132 20.20 18.58 18.64
CA ALA A 132 20.46 18.33 20.06
C ALA A 132 21.44 19.35 20.67
N PRO A 133 21.29 19.71 21.97
CA PRO A 133 22.13 20.71 22.64
C PRO A 133 23.63 20.43 22.54
N GLU A 134 24.04 19.17 22.71
CA GLU A 134 25.45 18.76 22.59
C GLU A 134 26.01 18.95 21.18
N ARG A 135 25.15 18.88 20.16
CA ARG A 135 25.53 19.09 18.76
C ARG A 135 25.69 20.58 18.44
N LEU A 136 24.84 21.44 19.01
CA LEU A 136 24.96 22.90 18.90
C LEU A 136 26.27 23.42 19.52
N LEU A 137 26.72 22.81 20.61
CA LEU A 137 28.01 23.09 21.25
C LEU A 137 29.22 22.58 20.45
N GLY A 138 29.02 21.89 19.32
CA GLY A 138 30.09 21.33 18.48
C GLY A 138 30.50 19.91 18.86
N GLY A 139 29.71 19.21 19.68
CA GLY A 139 29.91 17.80 19.99
C GLY A 139 29.78 16.88 18.77
N SER A 140 30.28 15.65 18.91
CA SER A 140 30.19 14.64 17.86
C SER A 140 28.76 14.17 17.65
N LEU A 141 28.41 13.86 16.39
CA LEU A 141 27.11 13.32 16.03
C LEU A 141 27.00 11.87 16.53
N LYS A 142 26.00 11.59 17.38
CA LYS A 142 25.76 10.28 17.99
C LYS A 142 24.28 9.92 17.94
N LYS A 143 23.94 8.64 18.15
CA LYS A 143 22.56 8.12 18.17
C LYS A 143 21.60 8.92 19.08
N PRO A 144 21.98 9.37 20.29
CA PRO A 144 21.09 10.19 21.13
C PRO A 144 20.70 11.55 20.52
N CYS A 145 21.45 12.05 19.54
CA CYS A 145 21.09 13.27 18.82
C CYS A 145 19.85 13.03 17.93
N ASP A 146 19.73 11.86 17.31
CA ASP A 146 18.53 11.50 16.53
C ASP A 146 17.30 11.35 17.42
N ILE A 147 17.47 10.87 18.65
CA ILE A 147 16.36 10.72 19.63
C ILE A 147 15.84 12.09 20.05
N TYR A 148 16.73 13.06 20.28
CA TYR A 148 16.32 14.43 20.52
C TYR A 148 15.55 15.02 19.33
N ALA A 149 16.07 14.81 18.11
CA ALA A 149 15.42 15.24 16.88
C ALA A 149 14.07 14.55 16.65
N PHE A 150 13.92 13.30 17.07
CA PHE A 150 12.66 12.56 17.06
C PHE A 150 11.61 13.26 17.95
N GLY A 151 11.96 13.66 19.17
CA GLY A 151 11.05 14.41 20.04
C GLY A 151 10.59 15.74 19.41
N MET A 152 11.51 16.47 18.77
CA MET A 152 11.17 17.71 18.05
C MET A 152 10.27 17.45 16.83
N THR A 153 10.52 16.35 16.11
CA THR A 153 9.69 15.93 14.97
C THR A 153 8.30 15.47 15.43
N LEU A 154 8.21 14.81 16.58
CA LEU A 154 6.96 14.43 17.22
C LEU A 154 6.11 15.66 17.54
N HIS A 155 6.71 16.67 18.19
CA HIS A 155 6.02 17.93 18.44
C HIS A 155 5.47 18.51 17.14
N GLU A 156 6.31 18.66 16.12
CA GLU A 156 5.91 19.19 14.81
C GLU A 156 4.78 18.38 14.15
N ILE A 157 4.84 17.05 14.21
CA ILE A 157 3.79 16.18 13.65
C ILE A 157 2.46 16.38 14.37
N TYR A 158 2.45 16.63 15.69
CA TYR A 158 1.22 16.78 16.47
C TYR A 158 0.67 18.21 16.50
N THR A 159 1.50 19.22 16.32
CA THR A 159 1.08 20.64 16.31
C THR A 159 0.96 21.23 14.91
N ASN A 160 1.57 20.61 13.90
CA ASN A 160 1.84 21.21 12.59
C ASN A 160 2.71 22.49 12.65
N GLU A 161 3.38 22.74 13.78
CA GLU A 161 4.21 23.93 14.02
C GLU A 161 5.69 23.58 14.14
N ILE A 162 6.54 24.49 13.65
CA ILE A 162 7.99 24.34 13.81
C ILE A 162 8.32 24.57 15.29
N PRO A 163 8.97 23.63 16.00
CA PRO A 163 9.32 23.81 17.40
C PRO A 163 10.21 25.04 17.57
N LEU A 164 9.84 25.96 18.47
CA LEU A 164 10.64 27.16 18.81
C LEU A 164 11.02 28.01 17.59
N SER A 165 10.07 28.23 16.68
CA SER A 165 10.26 28.93 15.40
C SER A 165 10.70 30.39 15.53
N GLU A 166 10.24 31.08 16.57
CA GLU A 166 10.39 32.52 16.75
C GLU A 166 11.78 32.95 17.26
N LEU A 167 12.58 32.02 17.77
CA LEU A 167 13.88 32.33 18.37
C LEU A 167 14.96 32.56 17.32
N SER A 168 15.80 33.60 17.47
CA SER A 168 17.06 33.75 16.73
C SER A 168 18.07 32.66 17.12
N PHE A 169 19.18 32.54 16.38
CA PHE A 169 20.21 31.53 16.68
C PHE A 169 20.81 31.70 18.08
N SER A 170 21.15 32.93 18.46
CA SER A 170 21.69 33.25 19.78
C SER A 170 20.70 32.95 20.90
N GLU A 171 19.43 33.32 20.72
CA GLU A 171 18.36 33.06 21.71
C GLU A 171 18.09 31.56 21.83
N PHE A 172 18.09 30.81 20.73
CA PHE A 172 17.90 29.37 20.77
C PHE A 172 19.03 28.67 21.52
N VAL A 173 20.29 29.07 21.29
CA VAL A 173 21.42 28.51 22.05
C VAL A 173 21.29 28.87 23.53
N GLU A 174 20.96 30.11 23.86
CA GLU A 174 20.78 30.55 25.24
C GLU A 174 19.67 29.76 25.94
N LEU A 175 18.48 29.73 25.36
CA LEU A 175 17.29 29.13 25.96
C LEU A 175 17.37 27.60 25.97
N VAL A 176 17.67 26.95 24.83
CA VAL A 176 17.61 25.48 24.71
C VAL A 176 18.82 24.81 25.33
N VAL A 177 20.02 25.42 25.22
CA VAL A 177 21.26 24.79 25.71
C VAL A 177 21.57 25.21 27.15
N ARG A 178 21.52 26.51 27.46
CA ARG A 178 21.90 27.00 28.80
C ARG A 178 20.75 26.88 29.79
N GLN A 179 19.57 27.38 29.42
CA GLN A 179 18.40 27.42 30.29
C GLN A 179 17.50 26.17 30.20
N ASP A 180 17.83 25.24 29.30
CA ASP A 180 17.13 23.97 29.10
C ASP A 180 15.65 24.08 28.71
N VAL A 181 15.27 25.19 28.06
CA VAL A 181 13.93 25.41 27.54
C VAL A 181 13.57 24.39 26.47
N ARG A 182 12.34 23.90 26.49
CA ARG A 182 11.75 22.94 25.54
C ARG A 182 10.38 23.43 25.08
N PRO A 183 9.84 22.88 23.97
CA PRO A 183 8.49 23.23 23.53
C PRO A 183 7.47 23.02 24.65
N GLU A 184 6.56 23.98 24.80
CA GLU A 184 5.45 23.86 25.74
C GLU A 184 4.40 22.88 25.21
N ARG A 185 3.65 22.28 26.13
CA ARG A 185 2.57 21.38 25.73
C ARG A 185 1.47 22.21 25.06
N PRO A 186 1.07 21.89 23.82
CA PRO A 186 -0.03 22.59 23.17
C PRO A 186 -1.35 22.34 23.91
N ASN A 187 -2.23 23.35 23.92
CA ASN A 187 -3.57 23.20 24.48
C ASN A 187 -4.30 22.04 23.81
N CYS A 188 -5.08 21.30 24.60
CA CYS A 188 -5.84 20.13 24.13
C CYS A 188 -6.80 20.47 22.98
N GLU A 189 -7.32 21.69 22.89
CA GLU A 189 -8.14 22.17 21.77
C GLU A 189 -7.34 22.25 20.45
N ASN A 190 -6.06 22.59 20.51
CA ASN A 190 -5.20 22.76 19.33
C ASN A 190 -4.62 21.43 18.82
N SER A 191 -4.48 20.44 19.70
CA SER A 191 -3.93 19.11 19.39
C SER A 191 -4.66 17.99 20.12
N PRO A 192 -5.94 17.69 19.76
CA PRO A 192 -6.77 16.73 20.49
C PRO A 192 -6.25 15.28 20.43
N GLN A 193 -5.40 14.96 19.46
CA GLN A 193 -4.78 13.65 19.30
C GLN A 193 -3.56 13.44 20.21
N LEU A 194 -3.03 14.49 20.84
CA LEU A 194 -1.80 14.42 21.66
C LEU A 194 -2.10 13.97 23.10
N SER A 195 -1.98 12.67 23.35
CA SER A 195 -2.16 12.09 24.68
C SER A 195 -1.00 12.41 25.64
N ASP A 196 -1.25 12.24 26.95
CA ASP A 196 -0.23 12.40 28.00
C ASP A 196 0.98 11.50 27.77
N SER A 197 0.75 10.26 27.33
CA SER A 197 1.80 9.28 27.07
C SER A 197 2.69 9.68 25.89
N ILE A 198 2.10 10.20 24.81
CA ILE A 198 2.84 10.67 23.64
C ILE A 198 3.64 11.93 23.99
N TRP A 199 3.05 12.83 24.77
CA TRP A 199 3.76 14.01 25.26
C TRP A 199 4.91 13.63 26.21
N GLY A 200 4.69 12.68 27.13
CA GLY A 200 5.72 12.16 28.01
C GLY A 200 6.89 11.54 27.24
N LEU A 201 6.62 10.86 26.13
CA LEU A 201 7.66 10.37 25.23
C LEU A 201 8.48 11.52 24.63
N ALA A 202 7.85 12.61 24.18
CA ALA A 202 8.57 13.79 23.69
C ALA A 202 9.51 14.37 24.75
N VAL A 203 9.01 14.52 25.99
CA VAL A 203 9.78 15.04 27.12
C VAL A 203 11.00 14.15 27.44
N THR A 204 10.84 12.83 27.45
CA THR A 204 11.97 11.91 27.69
C THR A 204 13.01 11.96 26.57
N CYS A 205 12.59 12.12 25.31
CA CYS A 205 13.49 12.33 24.18
C CYS A 205 14.30 13.63 24.29
N TRP A 206 13.79 14.63 25.00
CA TRP A 206 14.39 15.95 25.16
C TRP A 206 15.34 16.11 26.36
N ALA A 207 15.59 15.03 27.11
CA ALA A 207 16.49 15.06 28.27
C ALA A 207 17.83 15.72 27.95
N LYS A 208 18.28 16.62 28.84
CA LYS A 208 19.51 17.40 28.66
C LYS A 208 20.74 16.51 28.56
N ASP A 209 20.88 15.54 29.45
CA ASP A 209 21.92 14.52 29.38
C ASP A 209 21.57 13.49 28.29
N PRO A 210 22.40 13.35 27.24
CA PRO A 210 22.18 12.36 26.19
C PRO A 210 22.08 10.90 26.69
N LYS A 211 22.63 10.58 27.88
CA LYS A 211 22.54 9.25 28.49
C LYS A 211 21.18 8.94 29.09
N GLN A 212 20.38 9.96 29.40
CA GLN A 212 19.04 9.81 29.96
C GLN A 212 17.96 9.67 28.87
N ARG A 213 18.31 9.93 27.61
CA ARG A 213 17.39 9.76 26.48
C ARG A 213 17.18 8.28 26.20
N PRO A 214 15.96 7.85 25.84
CA PRO A 214 15.70 6.47 25.47
C PRO A 214 16.47 6.07 24.21
N THR A 215 16.68 4.78 24.01
CA THR A 215 17.21 4.28 22.72
C THR A 215 16.12 4.29 21.67
N ALA A 216 16.48 4.25 20.37
CA ALA A 216 15.49 4.10 19.29
C ALA A 216 14.61 2.85 19.47
N SER A 217 15.17 1.75 20.00
CA SER A 217 14.39 0.54 20.32
C SER A 217 13.35 0.82 21.39
N THR A 218 13.77 1.44 22.50
CA THR A 218 12.86 1.79 23.60
C THR A 218 11.74 2.74 23.15
N VAL A 219 12.05 3.72 22.31
CA VAL A 219 11.05 4.61 21.70
C VAL A 219 10.06 3.80 20.86
N CYS A 220 10.56 2.87 20.04
CA CYS A 220 9.73 2.00 19.22
C CYS A 220 8.80 1.13 20.09
N ASP A 221 9.34 0.51 21.14
CA ASP A 221 8.58 -0.36 22.06
C ASP A 221 7.45 0.40 22.75
N ILE A 222 7.71 1.64 23.20
CA ILE A 222 6.69 2.52 23.79
C ILE A 222 5.59 2.83 22.76
N LEU A 223 5.95 3.18 21.52
CA LEU A 223 4.98 3.51 20.48
C LEU A 223 4.16 2.29 20.05
N SER A 224 4.76 1.11 19.96
CA SER A 224 4.06 -0.16 19.73
C SER A 224 3.02 -0.41 20.83
N HIS A 225 3.41 -0.28 22.10
CA HIS A 225 2.48 -0.44 23.22
C HIS A 225 1.35 0.60 23.19
N LEU A 226 1.63 1.83 22.78
CA LEU A 226 0.60 2.86 22.62
C LEU A 226 -0.37 2.56 21.47
N LEU A 227 0.12 2.02 20.36
CA LEU A 227 -0.73 1.55 19.26
C LEU A 227 -1.63 0.39 19.71
N ASP A 228 -1.07 -0.57 20.44
CA ASP A 228 -1.81 -1.70 20.98
C ASP A 228 -2.89 -1.24 21.98
N THR A 229 -2.57 -0.32 22.89
CA THR A 229 -3.53 0.19 23.88
C THR A 229 -4.60 1.12 23.32
N THR A 230 -4.28 1.94 22.31
CA THR A 230 -5.28 2.79 21.63
C THR A 230 -6.22 1.96 20.74
N SER A 231 -5.78 0.80 20.25
CA SER A 231 -6.65 -0.15 19.55
C SER A 231 -7.69 -0.84 20.45
N VAL A 232 -7.47 -0.87 21.77
CA VAL A 232 -8.32 -1.53 22.79
C VAL A 232 -9.44 -0.64 23.33
N ALA A 233 -9.45 0.66 23.04
CA ALA A 233 -10.46 1.61 23.56
C ALA A 233 -11.79 1.66 22.75
N ARG A 234 -12.23 0.53 22.18
CA ARG A 234 -13.63 0.32 21.77
C ARG A 234 -14.24 -0.76 22.67
N PRO A 235 -15.42 -0.54 23.26
CA PRO A 235 -15.92 -1.37 24.34
C PRO A 235 -16.34 -2.76 23.83
N VAL A 236 -15.91 -3.80 24.55
CA VAL A 236 -16.45 -5.17 24.50
C VAL A 236 -16.90 -5.53 25.92
N PRO A 237 -18.10 -6.11 26.14
CA PRO A 237 -18.50 -6.57 27.46
C PRO A 237 -17.81 -7.90 27.83
N ASP A 238 -17.23 -7.85 29.03
CA ASP A 238 -16.84 -8.89 30.00
C ASP A 238 -15.75 -9.94 29.71
N ALA A 239 -14.80 -9.95 30.66
CA ALA A 239 -13.59 -10.76 30.79
C ALA A 239 -13.91 -12.18 31.28
N SER A 240 -13.14 -13.22 30.92
CA SER A 240 -11.85 -13.64 31.52
C SER A 240 -11.56 -15.11 31.11
N PRO A 241 -10.42 -15.77 31.44
CA PRO A 241 -9.03 -15.34 31.65
C PRO A 241 -8.04 -16.02 30.66
N SER A 242 -6.80 -15.53 30.67
CA SER A 242 -5.63 -15.89 29.85
C SER A 242 -5.20 -17.37 29.84
N LEU A 243 -4.83 -17.89 28.66
CA LEU A 243 -3.85 -18.97 28.41
C LEU A 243 -3.55 -19.09 26.88
N PRO A 244 -2.44 -19.74 26.48
CA PRO A 244 -1.21 -19.17 25.92
C PRO A 244 -1.20 -18.86 24.40
N LEU A 245 -0.17 -18.10 23.99
CA LEU A 245 0.26 -17.77 22.63
C LEU A 245 0.32 -18.98 21.68
N THR A 246 -0.70 -19.13 20.84
CA THR A 246 -0.62 -19.49 19.42
C THR A 246 -1.85 -18.91 18.71
N LEU A 247 -1.66 -17.91 17.84
CA LEU A 247 -2.73 -17.37 17.01
C LEU A 247 -3.24 -18.50 16.08
N PRO A 248 -4.54 -18.84 16.05
CA PRO A 248 -5.06 -19.69 14.99
C PRO A 248 -4.98 -18.90 13.69
N SER A 249 -4.04 -19.27 12.85
CA SER A 249 -3.74 -18.66 11.55
C SER A 249 -4.76 -19.04 10.47
N ASN A 250 -6.07 -18.89 10.72
CA ASN A 250 -7.14 -19.12 9.75
C ASN A 250 -8.43 -18.42 10.19
N ALA A 251 -8.58 -17.12 9.89
CA ALA A 251 -9.88 -16.47 9.98
C ALA A 251 -10.79 -17.02 8.88
N ILE A 252 -11.87 -17.72 9.25
CA ILE A 252 -12.88 -18.25 8.33
C ILE A 252 -14.06 -17.29 8.35
N ILE A 253 -14.30 -16.62 7.23
CA ILE A 253 -15.47 -15.76 7.02
C ILE A 253 -16.52 -16.57 6.26
N ARG A 254 -17.80 -16.37 6.59
CA ARG A 254 -18.91 -17.14 6.00
C ARG A 254 -20.02 -16.25 5.46
N HIS A 255 -20.53 -16.63 4.29
CA HIS A 255 -21.76 -16.10 3.69
C HIS A 255 -22.90 -17.10 3.79
N ALA A 256 -24.13 -16.65 3.53
CA ALA A 256 -25.30 -17.54 3.48
C ALA A 256 -25.30 -18.43 2.22
N ASN A 257 -24.66 -17.96 1.15
CA ASN A 257 -24.56 -18.64 -0.13
C ASN A 257 -23.14 -18.53 -0.74
N GLN A 258 -22.94 -19.03 -1.97
CA GLN A 258 -21.62 -19.03 -2.63
C GLN A 258 -20.99 -17.64 -2.59
N VAL A 259 -19.68 -17.55 -2.37
CA VAL A 259 -18.96 -16.28 -2.49
C VAL A 259 -18.36 -16.26 -3.89
N TRP A 260 -18.63 -15.22 -4.68
CA TRP A 260 -18.10 -15.12 -6.05
C TRP A 260 -16.79 -14.38 -6.11
N CYS A 261 -16.68 -13.32 -5.32
CA CYS A 261 -15.54 -12.43 -5.35
C CYS A 261 -15.22 -11.93 -3.95
N ALA A 262 -13.93 -11.84 -3.65
CA ALA A 262 -13.42 -11.19 -2.46
C ALA A 262 -12.10 -10.47 -2.78
N ALA A 263 -11.91 -9.29 -2.20
CA ALA A 263 -10.75 -8.43 -2.45
C ALA A 263 -10.27 -7.73 -1.17
N PHE A 264 -8.96 -7.52 -1.05
CA PHE A 264 -8.39 -6.69 0.01
C PHE A 264 -8.66 -5.21 -0.24
N SER A 265 -8.80 -4.44 0.85
CA SER A 265 -8.64 -2.98 0.80
C SER A 265 -7.20 -2.59 0.43
N PRO A 266 -6.96 -1.38 -0.10
CA PRO A 266 -5.63 -0.94 -0.50
C PRO A 266 -4.57 -0.94 0.61
N ASP A 267 -5.00 -0.78 1.87
CA ASP A 267 -4.15 -0.86 3.07
C ASP A 267 -4.00 -2.30 3.61
N GLY A 268 -4.73 -3.27 3.05
CA GLY A 268 -4.72 -4.67 3.46
C GLY A 268 -5.33 -4.93 4.84
N SER A 269 -6.07 -3.99 5.41
CA SER A 269 -6.69 -4.12 6.74
C SER A 269 -8.10 -4.72 6.69
N GLN A 270 -8.77 -4.62 5.54
CA GLN A 270 -10.16 -5.06 5.33
C GLN A 270 -10.27 -5.96 4.09
N ILE A 271 -11.35 -6.75 4.06
CA ILE A 271 -11.78 -7.53 2.89
C ILE A 271 -13.18 -7.09 2.51
N VAL A 272 -13.42 -6.87 1.21
CA VAL A 272 -14.77 -6.78 0.66
C VAL A 272 -15.13 -8.10 0.00
N SER A 273 -16.38 -8.54 0.13
CA SER A 273 -16.88 -9.74 -0.53
C SER A 273 -18.25 -9.52 -1.18
N GLY A 274 -18.47 -10.18 -2.32
CA GLY A 274 -19.75 -10.29 -3.02
C GLY A 274 -20.17 -11.75 -3.14
N SER A 275 -21.46 -12.01 -2.95
CA SER A 275 -22.00 -13.36 -2.85
C SER A 275 -23.31 -13.54 -3.62
N ALA A 276 -23.61 -14.81 -3.93
CA ALA A 276 -24.91 -15.28 -4.40
C ALA A 276 -26.06 -15.03 -3.42
N ASP A 277 -25.78 -14.57 -2.19
CA ASP A 277 -26.80 -14.14 -1.23
C ASP A 277 -27.27 -12.68 -1.44
N HIS A 278 -26.85 -12.04 -2.54
CA HIS A 278 -27.20 -10.68 -2.95
C HIS A 278 -26.60 -9.59 -2.05
N THR A 279 -25.67 -9.95 -1.17
CA THR A 279 -25.08 -9.00 -0.21
C THR A 279 -23.63 -8.70 -0.51
N VAL A 280 -23.24 -7.48 -0.15
CA VAL A 280 -21.83 -7.09 -0.02
C VAL A 280 -21.51 -6.96 1.46
N TRP A 281 -20.34 -7.44 1.86
CA TRP A 281 -19.82 -7.29 3.22
C TRP A 281 -18.41 -6.73 3.20
N VAL A 282 -18.05 -6.08 4.30
CA VAL A 282 -16.67 -5.68 4.61
C VAL A 282 -16.27 -6.31 5.93
N TRP A 283 -15.12 -6.95 5.95
CA TRP A 283 -14.61 -7.73 7.08
C TRP A 283 -13.28 -7.17 7.53
N ASN A 284 -12.99 -7.28 8.83
CA ASN A 284 -11.68 -7.00 9.36
C ASN A 284 -10.79 -8.23 9.12
N VAL A 285 -9.63 -8.04 8.49
CA VAL A 285 -8.74 -9.16 8.16
C VAL A 285 -8.19 -9.85 9.40
N GLN A 286 -7.92 -9.09 10.46
CA GLN A 286 -7.27 -9.60 11.67
C GLN A 286 -8.23 -10.41 12.54
N THR A 287 -9.48 -9.97 12.65
CA THR A 287 -10.48 -10.60 13.53
C THR A 287 -11.43 -11.54 12.79
N GLY A 288 -11.56 -11.41 11.47
CA GLY A 288 -12.60 -12.10 10.69
C GLY A 288 -14.01 -11.56 10.94
N ASN A 289 -14.18 -10.56 11.80
CA ASN A 289 -15.48 -10.00 12.12
C ASN A 289 -15.94 -9.01 11.04
N PRO A 290 -17.26 -8.91 10.80
CA PRO A 290 -17.80 -7.91 9.89
C PRO A 290 -17.55 -6.50 10.45
N VAL A 291 -16.96 -5.64 9.63
CA VAL A 291 -16.81 -4.19 9.88
C VAL A 291 -18.03 -3.44 9.36
N LEU A 292 -18.58 -3.89 8.23
CA LEU A 292 -19.71 -3.27 7.58
C LEU A 292 -20.52 -4.32 6.81
N GLY A 293 -21.84 -4.18 6.83
CA GLY A 293 -22.76 -5.08 6.15
C GLY A 293 -23.78 -5.73 7.08
N PRO A 294 -24.72 -6.52 6.54
CA PRO A 294 -24.88 -6.80 5.11
C PRO A 294 -25.37 -5.58 4.33
N LEU A 295 -24.70 -5.23 3.24
CA LEU A 295 -25.14 -4.19 2.31
C LEU A 295 -26.15 -4.80 1.35
N LYS A 296 -27.43 -4.47 1.55
CA LYS A 296 -28.58 -5.07 0.86
C LYS A 296 -29.27 -4.03 -0.02
N MET A 297 -28.93 -4.01 -1.30
CA MET A 297 -29.64 -3.25 -2.34
C MET A 297 -29.72 -4.00 -3.66
N HIS A 298 -28.73 -4.86 -3.95
CA HIS A 298 -28.80 -5.74 -5.10
C HIS A 298 -29.97 -6.73 -4.96
N THR A 299 -30.62 -7.02 -6.08
CA THR A 299 -31.78 -7.92 -6.15
C THR A 299 -31.42 -9.32 -6.66
N ASP A 300 -30.17 -9.50 -7.09
CA ASP A 300 -29.60 -10.78 -7.51
C ASP A 300 -28.13 -10.86 -7.06
N SER A 301 -27.46 -11.97 -7.38
CA SER A 301 -26.07 -12.30 -7.04
C SER A 301 -25.12 -11.13 -7.26
N VAL A 302 -24.15 -10.94 -6.36
CA VAL A 302 -23.07 -9.97 -6.53
C VAL A 302 -21.81 -10.72 -6.97
N ASP A 303 -21.52 -10.65 -8.26
CA ASP A 303 -20.45 -11.45 -8.88
C ASP A 303 -19.09 -10.76 -8.84
N SER A 304 -19.05 -9.44 -8.67
CA SER A 304 -17.80 -8.68 -8.62
C SER A 304 -17.84 -7.53 -7.64
N VAL A 305 -16.78 -7.38 -6.85
CA VAL A 305 -16.57 -6.27 -5.91
C VAL A 305 -15.16 -5.72 -6.04
N ALA A 306 -15.01 -4.40 -5.87
CA ALA A 306 -13.70 -3.75 -5.91
C ALA A 306 -13.65 -2.55 -4.96
N PHE A 307 -12.53 -2.36 -4.27
CA PHE A 307 -12.22 -1.10 -3.61
C PHE A 307 -11.69 -0.07 -4.60
N SER A 308 -12.04 1.20 -4.38
CA SER A 308 -11.30 2.32 -4.99
C SER A 308 -9.88 2.37 -4.43
N SER A 309 -8.92 2.89 -5.19
CA SER A 309 -7.51 2.98 -4.80
C SER A 309 -7.23 3.72 -3.48
N ASN A 310 -8.11 4.65 -3.08
CA ASN A 310 -8.03 5.36 -1.80
C ASN A 310 -8.77 4.67 -0.64
N GLY A 311 -9.37 3.49 -0.89
CA GLY A 311 -10.11 2.70 0.09
C GLY A 311 -11.46 3.28 0.54
N ARG A 312 -11.90 4.43 0.01
CA ARG A 312 -13.11 5.13 0.50
C ARG A 312 -14.40 4.65 -0.14
N ARG A 313 -14.32 4.01 -1.31
CA ARG A 313 -15.49 3.49 -2.04
C ARG A 313 -15.35 2.01 -2.37
N ILE A 314 -16.49 1.36 -2.48
CA ILE A 314 -16.63 0.01 -3.00
C ILE A 314 -17.53 0.07 -4.22
N ALA A 315 -17.16 -0.60 -5.31
CA ALA A 315 -18.03 -0.86 -6.45
C ALA A 315 -18.50 -2.31 -6.39
N SER A 316 -19.76 -2.56 -6.71
CA SER A 316 -20.33 -3.90 -6.83
C SER A 316 -21.12 -4.05 -8.12
N GLY A 317 -20.85 -5.10 -8.88
CA GLY A 317 -21.60 -5.50 -10.07
C GLY A 317 -22.39 -6.77 -9.81
N SER A 318 -23.61 -6.85 -10.33
CA SER A 318 -24.56 -7.91 -10.02
C SER A 318 -25.26 -8.50 -11.25
N ASN A 319 -25.80 -9.70 -11.07
CA ASN A 319 -26.75 -10.35 -11.97
C ASN A 319 -28.09 -9.59 -12.10
N ASP A 320 -28.36 -8.57 -11.28
CA ASP A 320 -29.51 -7.68 -11.48
C ASP A 320 -29.29 -6.63 -12.59
N ASN A 321 -28.17 -6.73 -13.30
CA ASN A 321 -27.72 -5.86 -14.39
C ASN A 321 -27.34 -4.44 -13.94
N THR A 322 -27.20 -4.21 -12.63
CA THR A 322 -26.86 -2.90 -12.07
C THR A 322 -25.49 -2.89 -11.40
N LEU A 323 -24.90 -1.70 -11.35
CA LEU A 323 -23.70 -1.42 -10.59
C LEU A 323 -24.02 -0.43 -9.47
N LEU A 324 -23.52 -0.68 -8.26
CA LEU A 324 -23.65 0.21 -7.12
C LEU A 324 -22.28 0.67 -6.63
N VAL A 325 -22.22 1.90 -6.12
CA VAL A 325 -21.05 2.45 -5.45
C VAL A 325 -21.41 2.78 -4.01
N TRP A 326 -20.63 2.24 -3.08
CA TRP A 326 -20.88 2.33 -1.64
C TRP A 326 -19.80 3.15 -0.95
N HIS A 327 -20.15 3.82 0.14
CA HIS A 327 -19.17 4.37 1.06
C HIS A 327 -18.55 3.25 1.90
N ALA A 328 -17.24 3.04 1.79
CA ALA A 328 -16.56 1.87 2.36
C ALA A 328 -16.64 1.78 3.90
N THR A 329 -16.83 2.90 4.60
CA THR A 329 -16.98 2.92 6.07
C THR A 329 -18.42 3.10 6.57
N ARG A 330 -19.32 3.66 5.74
CA ARG A 330 -20.70 4.00 6.17
C ARG A 330 -21.75 3.04 5.60
N GLY A 331 -21.44 2.33 4.52
CA GLY A 331 -22.34 1.37 3.87
C GLY A 331 -23.52 1.98 3.13
N GLU A 332 -23.58 3.30 3.04
CA GLU A 332 -24.57 3.95 2.18
C GLU A 332 -24.16 3.87 0.70
N VAL A 333 -25.16 3.81 -0.16
CA VAL A 333 -24.97 3.97 -1.61
C VAL A 333 -24.64 5.44 -1.87
N VAL A 334 -23.44 5.71 -2.37
CA VAL A 334 -23.00 7.07 -2.74
C VAL A 334 -23.28 7.39 -4.20
N ALA A 335 -23.42 6.37 -5.05
CA ALA A 335 -23.83 6.51 -6.44
C ALA A 335 -24.45 5.19 -6.95
N GLY A 336 -25.49 5.30 -7.78
CA GLY A 336 -26.18 4.18 -8.41
C GLY A 336 -27.63 4.01 -7.95
N PRO A 337 -28.35 3.00 -8.46
CA PRO A 337 -27.87 1.97 -9.39
C PRO A 337 -27.55 2.50 -10.78
N PHE A 338 -26.39 2.14 -11.34
CA PHE A 338 -26.04 2.44 -12.73
C PHE A 338 -26.73 1.42 -13.62
N THR A 339 -27.53 1.92 -14.55
CA THR A 339 -28.35 1.11 -15.47
C THR A 339 -27.86 1.29 -16.91
N GLY A 340 -27.96 0.23 -17.70
CA GLY A 340 -27.60 0.27 -19.13
C GLY A 340 -27.03 -1.04 -19.68
N HIS A 341 -26.57 -1.95 -18.82
CA HIS A 341 -26.34 -3.34 -19.22
C HIS A 341 -27.67 -4.08 -19.35
N SER A 342 -27.78 -4.96 -20.35
CA SER A 342 -29.00 -5.77 -20.58
C SER A 342 -28.90 -7.19 -20.03
N ASN A 343 -27.78 -7.50 -19.37
CA ASN A 343 -27.52 -8.80 -18.76
C ASN A 343 -26.46 -8.65 -17.65
N PHE A 344 -26.17 -9.76 -16.98
CA PHE A 344 -25.37 -9.87 -15.78
C PHE A 344 -24.04 -9.12 -15.85
N ILE A 345 -23.68 -8.39 -14.79
CA ILE A 345 -22.38 -7.73 -14.67
C ILE A 345 -21.42 -8.67 -13.95
N TRP A 346 -20.46 -9.22 -14.67
CA TRP A 346 -19.52 -10.21 -14.13
C TRP A 346 -18.23 -9.60 -13.60
N SER A 347 -17.87 -8.39 -14.03
CA SER A 347 -16.61 -7.78 -13.63
C SER A 347 -16.74 -6.28 -13.50
N VAL A 348 -16.23 -5.73 -12.40
CA VAL A 348 -16.13 -4.29 -12.16
C VAL A 348 -14.73 -3.92 -11.68
N CYS A 349 -14.21 -2.79 -12.13
CA CYS A 349 -12.95 -2.26 -11.62
C CYS A 349 -12.92 -0.72 -11.64
N PHE A 350 -12.24 -0.14 -10.66
CA PHE A 350 -11.98 1.30 -10.64
C PHE A 350 -10.79 1.65 -11.54
N THR A 351 -10.80 2.86 -12.11
CA THR A 351 -9.55 3.46 -12.59
C THR A 351 -8.60 3.72 -11.41
N PRO A 352 -7.27 3.80 -11.67
CA PRO A 352 -6.29 4.05 -10.61
C PRO A 352 -6.52 5.33 -9.80
N ASP A 353 -7.12 6.35 -10.39
CA ASP A 353 -7.49 7.61 -9.72
C ASP A 353 -8.85 7.54 -8.97
N GLY A 354 -9.57 6.41 -9.08
CA GLY A 354 -10.87 6.17 -8.45
C GLY A 354 -12.03 6.96 -9.05
N LYS A 355 -11.84 7.71 -10.14
CA LYS A 355 -12.86 8.60 -10.71
C LYS A 355 -13.83 7.90 -11.65
N ARG A 356 -13.40 6.81 -12.27
CA ARG A 356 -14.23 6.02 -13.19
C ARG A 356 -14.31 4.58 -12.75
N ILE A 357 -15.38 3.91 -13.17
CA ILE A 357 -15.58 2.48 -12.99
C ILE A 357 -15.80 1.88 -14.37
N ALA A 358 -15.16 0.77 -14.68
CA ALA A 358 -15.52 -0.04 -15.84
C ALA A 358 -16.36 -1.23 -15.39
N SER A 359 -17.28 -1.68 -16.24
CA SER A 359 -18.08 -2.89 -16.06
C SER A 359 -18.07 -3.75 -17.32
N GLY A 360 -17.84 -5.05 -17.16
CA GLY A 360 -17.94 -6.08 -18.20
C GLY A 360 -19.14 -6.98 -17.93
N SER A 361 -19.92 -7.28 -18.97
CA SER A 361 -21.20 -7.97 -18.83
C SER A 361 -21.35 -9.18 -19.76
N LYS A 362 -22.23 -10.10 -19.35
CA LYS A 362 -22.79 -11.17 -20.16
C LYS A 362 -23.49 -10.67 -21.42
N ASP A 363 -23.88 -9.39 -21.47
CA ASP A 363 -24.42 -8.74 -22.68
C ASP A 363 -23.37 -8.46 -23.78
N GLN A 364 -22.14 -8.95 -23.58
CA GLN A 364 -21.01 -8.85 -24.52
C GLN A 364 -20.44 -7.43 -24.65
N THR A 365 -20.87 -6.51 -23.79
CA THR A 365 -20.42 -5.12 -23.82
C THR A 365 -19.63 -4.74 -22.58
N ILE A 366 -18.88 -3.66 -22.72
CA ILE A 366 -18.17 -2.99 -21.63
C ILE A 366 -18.65 -1.55 -21.57
N ARG A 367 -18.80 -1.01 -20.36
CA ARG A 367 -19.13 0.40 -20.13
C ARG A 367 -18.17 1.01 -19.14
N ILE A 368 -17.88 2.30 -19.30
CA ILE A 368 -17.09 3.10 -18.36
C ILE A 368 -17.98 4.22 -17.83
N TRP A 369 -18.08 4.29 -16.51
CA TRP A 369 -18.98 5.16 -15.77
C TRP A 369 -18.18 6.19 -15.00
N ASP A 370 -18.79 7.34 -14.76
CA ASP A 370 -18.33 8.28 -13.76
C ASP A 370 -18.69 7.74 -12.36
N ALA A 371 -17.71 7.57 -11.48
CA ALA A 371 -17.90 6.94 -10.18
C ALA A 371 -18.66 7.80 -9.16
N GLN A 372 -18.88 9.09 -9.46
CA GLN A 372 -19.58 10.01 -8.60
C GLN A 372 -21.04 10.18 -9.02
N THR A 373 -21.30 10.27 -10.31
CA THR A 373 -22.61 10.61 -10.87
C THR A 373 -23.34 9.40 -11.43
N GLY A 374 -22.61 8.33 -11.78
CA GLY A 374 -23.18 7.18 -12.50
C GLY A 374 -23.43 7.40 -13.97
N ALA A 375 -23.03 8.54 -14.52
CA ALA A 375 -23.13 8.79 -15.95
C ALA A 375 -22.26 7.79 -16.73
N CYS A 376 -22.83 7.17 -17.77
CA CYS A 376 -22.04 6.38 -18.72
C CYS A 376 -21.18 7.33 -19.55
N LEU A 377 -19.87 7.36 -19.28
CA LEU A 377 -18.91 8.22 -19.97
C LEU A 377 -18.50 7.64 -21.32
N VAL A 378 -18.29 6.32 -21.37
CA VAL A 378 -17.83 5.61 -22.57
C VAL A 378 -18.56 4.29 -22.71
N GLY A 379 -19.01 3.96 -23.92
CA GLY A 379 -19.64 2.70 -24.26
C GLY A 379 -21.12 2.84 -24.67
N PRO A 380 -21.79 1.72 -24.97
CA PRO A 380 -21.29 0.35 -24.86
C PRO A 380 -20.16 0.04 -25.85
N LEU A 381 -19.03 -0.46 -25.36
CA LEU A 381 -17.94 -0.95 -26.18
C LEU A 381 -18.34 -2.32 -26.74
N ARG A 382 -18.43 -2.42 -28.06
CA ARG A 382 -18.84 -3.63 -28.78
C ARG A 382 -17.65 -4.23 -29.51
N GLY A 383 -17.57 -5.56 -29.51
CA GLY A 383 -16.56 -6.30 -30.26
C GLY A 383 -16.40 -7.74 -29.77
N HIS A 384 -16.59 -8.00 -28.48
CA HIS A 384 -16.70 -9.38 -28.01
C HIS A 384 -17.97 -10.03 -28.55
N THR A 385 -17.90 -11.32 -28.86
CA THR A 385 -19.03 -12.10 -29.43
C THR A 385 -19.68 -13.02 -28.39
N ASP A 386 -19.20 -12.99 -27.15
CA ASP A 386 -19.74 -13.69 -26.00
C ASP A 386 -19.46 -12.87 -24.73
N GLY A 387 -20.02 -13.28 -23.59
CA GLY A 387 -19.98 -12.51 -22.34
C GLY A 387 -18.57 -12.13 -21.88
N VAL A 388 -18.42 -10.90 -21.41
CA VAL A 388 -17.15 -10.34 -20.93
C VAL A 388 -16.90 -10.78 -19.50
N THR A 389 -15.90 -11.63 -19.31
CA THR A 389 -15.63 -12.34 -18.06
C THR A 389 -14.77 -11.54 -17.09
N SER A 390 -13.82 -10.75 -17.59
CA SER A 390 -12.93 -9.94 -16.76
C SER A 390 -12.47 -8.70 -17.50
N ILE A 391 -12.28 -7.60 -16.74
CA ILE A 391 -11.80 -6.32 -17.22
C ILE A 391 -10.79 -5.70 -16.25
N MET A 392 -9.79 -5.00 -16.79
CA MET A 392 -8.76 -4.36 -15.96
C MET A 392 -8.16 -3.12 -16.60
N PHE A 393 -8.06 -2.04 -15.84
CA PHE A 393 -7.36 -0.83 -16.27
C PHE A 393 -5.84 -1.02 -16.23
N SER A 394 -5.13 -0.35 -17.14
CA SER A 394 -3.69 -0.14 -17.03
C SER A 394 -3.36 0.74 -15.82
N GLY A 395 -2.14 0.64 -15.28
CA GLY A 395 -1.75 1.39 -14.07
C GLY A 395 -1.80 2.91 -14.19
N ASN A 396 -1.81 3.45 -15.41
CA ASN A 396 -2.02 4.88 -15.70
C ASN A 396 -3.48 5.24 -16.03
N GLY A 397 -4.39 4.25 -16.11
CA GLY A 397 -5.81 4.43 -16.39
C GLY A 397 -6.17 4.79 -17.83
N THR A 398 -5.22 4.75 -18.78
CA THR A 398 -5.45 5.15 -20.17
C THR A 398 -5.96 4.00 -21.04
N GLN A 399 -5.66 2.75 -20.67
CA GLN A 399 -6.13 1.57 -21.40
C GLN A 399 -6.98 0.70 -20.50
N LEU A 400 -7.91 -0.03 -21.12
CA LEU A 400 -8.73 -1.06 -20.49
C LEU A 400 -8.53 -2.35 -21.26
N ALA A 401 -8.11 -3.42 -20.59
CA ALA A 401 -8.08 -4.75 -21.17
C ALA A 401 -9.36 -5.49 -20.80
N SER A 402 -9.87 -6.32 -21.71
CA SER A 402 -11.04 -7.17 -21.49
C SER A 402 -10.82 -8.56 -22.08
N CYS A 403 -11.42 -9.56 -21.45
CA CYS A 403 -11.48 -10.91 -21.99
C CYS A 403 -12.89 -11.49 -21.91
N SER A 404 -13.13 -12.56 -22.67
CA SER A 404 -14.47 -13.09 -22.88
C SER A 404 -14.49 -14.61 -23.06
N HIS A 405 -15.68 -15.17 -22.88
CA HIS A 405 -16.02 -16.53 -23.31
C HIS A 405 -15.78 -16.76 -24.81
N ASP A 406 -15.69 -15.70 -25.62
CA ASP A 406 -15.35 -15.75 -27.05
C ASP A 406 -13.90 -16.13 -27.35
N LYS A 407 -13.11 -16.44 -26.31
CA LYS A 407 -11.72 -16.90 -26.38
C LYS A 407 -10.73 -15.80 -26.77
N THR A 408 -11.14 -14.54 -26.76
CA THR A 408 -10.29 -13.41 -27.16
C THR A 408 -10.01 -12.44 -26.02
N VAL A 409 -8.93 -11.69 -26.19
CA VAL A 409 -8.61 -10.50 -25.38
C VAL A 409 -8.70 -9.27 -26.27
N ARG A 410 -9.17 -8.15 -25.72
CA ARG A 410 -9.24 -6.84 -26.39
C ARG A 410 -8.67 -5.76 -25.48
N VAL A 411 -8.08 -4.74 -26.09
CA VAL A 411 -7.54 -3.57 -25.41
C VAL A 411 -8.20 -2.33 -25.98
N TRP A 412 -8.73 -1.50 -25.11
CA TRP A 412 -9.50 -0.30 -25.44
C TRP A 412 -8.79 0.93 -24.89
N ASP A 413 -8.91 2.04 -25.61
CA ASP A 413 -8.57 3.35 -25.07
C ASP A 413 -9.69 3.76 -24.10
N ALA A 414 -9.35 3.97 -22.84
CA ALA A 414 -10.31 4.20 -21.77
C ALA A 414 -11.07 5.54 -21.89
N ASN A 415 -10.56 6.49 -22.68
CA ASN A 415 -11.14 7.82 -22.81
C ASN A 415 -12.10 7.92 -23.99
N SER A 416 -11.74 7.30 -25.11
CA SER A 416 -12.49 7.34 -26.36
C SER A 416 -13.33 6.09 -26.62
N GLY A 417 -13.01 4.98 -25.95
CA GLY A 417 -13.64 3.68 -26.20
C GLY A 417 -13.17 3.00 -27.49
N ARG A 418 -12.17 3.56 -28.18
CA ARG A 418 -11.65 2.94 -29.40
C ARG A 418 -10.90 1.66 -29.07
N LEU A 419 -11.10 0.64 -29.90
CA LEU A 419 -10.28 -0.57 -29.86
C LEU A 419 -8.85 -0.22 -30.27
N VAL A 420 -7.90 -0.44 -29.36
CA VAL A 420 -6.47 -0.24 -29.59
C VAL A 420 -5.87 -1.54 -30.13
N TRP A 421 -6.14 -2.66 -29.46
CA TRP A 421 -5.67 -3.97 -29.87
C TRP A 421 -6.78 -5.01 -29.78
N GLY A 422 -6.77 -5.95 -30.73
CA GLY A 422 -7.60 -7.14 -30.72
C GLY A 422 -8.53 -7.28 -31.93
N PRO A 423 -9.24 -8.40 -32.05
CA PRO A 423 -9.23 -9.52 -31.10
C PRO A 423 -7.86 -10.21 -31.05
N LEU A 424 -7.30 -10.33 -29.84
CA LEU A 424 -6.07 -11.07 -29.60
C LEU A 424 -6.44 -12.55 -29.50
N THR A 425 -6.10 -13.31 -30.53
CA THR A 425 -6.46 -14.72 -30.69
C THR A 425 -5.28 -15.63 -30.31
N GLY A 426 -5.57 -16.76 -29.67
CA GLY A 426 -4.56 -17.73 -29.25
C GLY A 426 -5.03 -18.69 -28.16
N HIS A 427 -6.10 -18.35 -27.44
CA HIS A 427 -6.76 -19.28 -26.52
C HIS A 427 -7.73 -20.22 -27.25
N GLU A 428 -7.70 -21.50 -26.89
CA GLU A 428 -8.63 -22.52 -27.42
C GLU A 428 -9.94 -22.59 -26.63
N HIS A 429 -9.94 -22.06 -25.42
CA HIS A 429 -11.05 -22.06 -24.48
C HIS A 429 -11.39 -20.65 -23.99
N SER A 430 -12.55 -20.51 -23.35
CA SER A 430 -13.00 -19.26 -22.74
C SER A 430 -11.87 -18.60 -21.95
N VAL A 431 -11.63 -17.30 -22.18
CA VAL A 431 -10.72 -16.51 -21.36
C VAL A 431 -11.50 -15.98 -20.16
N VAL A 432 -10.92 -16.10 -18.98
CA VAL A 432 -11.62 -15.87 -17.70
C VAL A 432 -10.95 -14.79 -16.86
N TYR A 433 -9.73 -14.41 -17.22
CA TYR A 433 -8.99 -13.35 -16.55
C TYR A 433 -8.10 -12.60 -17.54
N VAL A 434 -7.94 -11.30 -17.29
CA VAL A 434 -7.00 -10.43 -17.97
C VAL A 434 -6.39 -9.45 -16.99
N GLY A 435 -5.10 -9.11 -17.17
CA GLY A 435 -4.44 -8.12 -16.34
C GLY A 435 -3.25 -7.46 -17.02
N PHE A 436 -2.91 -6.25 -16.58
CA PHE A 436 -1.70 -5.54 -17.01
C PHE A 436 -0.55 -5.78 -16.06
N SER A 437 0.68 -5.75 -16.57
CA SER A 437 1.88 -5.58 -15.74
C SER A 437 1.93 -4.19 -15.07
N PRO A 438 2.70 -3.95 -13.98
CA PRO A 438 2.67 -2.70 -13.23
C PRO A 438 3.28 -1.57 -14.04
N ASN A 439 4.21 -1.92 -14.94
CA ASN A 439 4.75 -1.00 -15.94
C ASN A 439 3.84 -0.85 -17.19
N ALA A 440 2.67 -1.49 -17.22
CA ALA A 440 1.70 -1.49 -18.30
C ALA A 440 2.23 -1.94 -19.68
N LYS A 441 3.38 -2.62 -19.76
CA LYS A 441 3.98 -3.07 -21.02
C LYS A 441 3.49 -4.43 -21.49
N ARG A 442 2.94 -5.25 -20.59
CA ARG A 442 2.48 -6.61 -20.88
C ARG A 442 1.06 -6.80 -20.42
N ILE A 443 0.35 -7.66 -21.12
CA ILE A 443 -0.99 -8.14 -20.76
C ILE A 443 -0.89 -9.63 -20.51
N VAL A 444 -1.44 -10.11 -19.40
CA VAL A 444 -1.66 -11.52 -19.14
C VAL A 444 -3.11 -11.86 -19.39
N SER A 445 -3.36 -13.08 -19.85
CA SER A 445 -4.70 -13.64 -19.91
C SER A 445 -4.67 -15.13 -19.67
N THR A 446 -5.68 -15.65 -18.98
CA THR A 446 -5.79 -17.07 -18.66
C THR A 446 -7.12 -17.65 -19.12
N SER A 447 -7.11 -18.90 -19.59
CA SER A 447 -8.30 -19.61 -20.03
C SER A 447 -8.93 -20.43 -18.91
N TRP A 448 -10.14 -20.94 -19.16
CA TRP A 448 -10.85 -21.82 -18.24
C TRP A 448 -10.02 -23.03 -17.80
N GLU A 449 -9.21 -23.59 -18.72
CA GLU A 449 -8.34 -24.76 -18.49
C GLU A 449 -6.94 -24.39 -17.95
N GLY A 450 -6.69 -23.11 -17.64
CA GLY A 450 -5.43 -22.66 -17.06
C GLY A 450 -4.34 -22.30 -18.07
N ASN A 451 -4.61 -22.41 -19.38
CA ASN A 451 -3.67 -21.95 -20.41
C ASN A 451 -3.46 -20.44 -20.28
N THR A 452 -2.19 -20.02 -20.27
CA THR A 452 -1.82 -18.61 -20.04
C THR A 452 -1.12 -18.04 -21.26
N CYS A 453 -1.55 -16.86 -21.69
CA CYS A 453 -0.91 -16.09 -22.74
C CYS A 453 -0.38 -14.75 -22.20
N ILE A 454 0.79 -14.35 -22.70
CA ILE A 454 1.40 -13.04 -22.49
C ILE A 454 1.37 -12.27 -23.79
N TRP A 455 0.84 -11.06 -23.77
CA TRP A 455 0.76 -10.18 -24.92
C TRP A 455 1.56 -8.90 -24.67
N SER A 456 2.05 -8.29 -25.73
CA SER A 456 2.59 -6.95 -25.71
C SER A 456 1.45 -5.94 -25.61
N ALA A 457 1.46 -5.07 -24.60
CA ALA A 457 0.51 -3.96 -24.51
C ALA A 457 0.80 -2.86 -25.54
N GLU A 458 2.05 -2.81 -26.03
CA GLU A 458 2.50 -1.80 -27.00
C GLU A 458 2.14 -2.18 -28.44
N THR A 459 2.00 -3.47 -28.75
CA THR A 459 1.80 -3.96 -30.14
C THR A 459 0.66 -4.96 -30.30
N GLY A 460 0.07 -5.46 -29.21
CA GLY A 460 -0.91 -6.55 -29.25
C GLY A 460 -0.33 -7.93 -29.61
N ALA A 461 0.98 -8.04 -29.90
CA ALA A 461 1.58 -9.29 -30.31
C ALA A 461 1.60 -10.32 -29.16
N LEU A 462 1.34 -11.59 -29.48
CA LEU A 462 1.56 -12.71 -28.55
C LEU A 462 3.07 -12.87 -28.31
N LEU A 463 3.49 -12.75 -27.05
CA LEU A 463 4.87 -12.89 -26.62
C LEU A 463 5.20 -14.30 -26.10
N SER A 464 4.23 -14.97 -25.47
CA SER A 464 4.37 -16.33 -24.92
C SER A 464 3.00 -16.96 -24.62
N GLY A 465 2.89 -18.30 -24.63
CA GLY A 465 1.63 -19.05 -24.52
C GLY A 465 1.13 -19.63 -25.87
N PRO A 466 0.00 -20.36 -25.92
CA PRO A 466 -0.96 -20.64 -24.85
C PRO A 466 -0.58 -21.80 -23.90
N SER A 467 0.36 -22.65 -24.30
CA SER A 467 0.72 -23.88 -23.58
C SER A 467 1.76 -23.69 -22.47
N LEU A 468 1.71 -22.57 -21.75
CA LEU A 468 2.39 -22.44 -20.46
C LEU A 468 1.63 -23.29 -19.44
N GLN A 469 1.72 -24.63 -19.56
CA GLN A 469 1.40 -25.53 -18.47
C GLN A 469 2.51 -25.41 -17.42
N HIS A 470 2.19 -25.69 -16.14
CA HIS A 470 3.13 -25.68 -15.02
C HIS A 470 4.31 -26.64 -15.25
N ALA A 471 5.27 -26.26 -16.09
CA ALA A 471 6.60 -26.83 -16.12
C ALA A 471 7.40 -26.18 -15.00
N GLU A 472 7.97 -27.02 -14.12
CA GLU A 472 8.90 -26.61 -13.08
C GLU A 472 9.90 -25.57 -13.64
N GLY A 473 9.86 -24.35 -13.10
CA GLY A 473 10.91 -23.35 -13.30
C GLY A 473 10.70 -22.27 -14.37
N ALA A 474 9.54 -22.13 -15.02
CA ALA A 474 9.31 -21.05 -15.98
C ALA A 474 8.59 -19.83 -15.36
N ILE A 475 9.39 -18.87 -14.88
CA ILE A 475 8.99 -17.54 -14.37
C ILE A 475 8.31 -16.69 -15.45
N THR A 476 7.32 -15.90 -15.04
CA THR A 476 6.84 -14.60 -15.61
C THR A 476 5.39 -14.61 -16.09
N VAL A 477 4.37 -14.69 -15.22
CA VAL A 477 3.07 -14.08 -15.59
C VAL A 477 2.10 -13.74 -14.46
N ALA A 478 1.77 -12.44 -14.39
CA ALA A 478 0.55 -11.78 -13.87
C ALA A 478 0.81 -10.75 -12.77
N PHE A 479 0.13 -9.61 -12.84
CA PHE A 479 0.22 -8.54 -11.85
C PHE A 479 -1.19 -8.11 -11.44
N THR A 480 -1.39 -8.08 -10.11
CA THR A 480 -2.42 -7.49 -9.24
C THR A 480 -3.93 -7.61 -9.56
N SER A 481 -4.60 -8.41 -8.70
CA SER A 481 -5.91 -8.27 -8.03
C SER A 481 -7.15 -7.72 -8.77
N ASN A 482 -7.90 -8.63 -9.41
CA ASN A 482 -9.27 -9.04 -9.02
C ASN A 482 -9.74 -10.24 -9.91
N SER A 483 -9.36 -11.47 -9.50
CA SER A 483 -9.90 -12.84 -9.81
C SER A 483 -10.29 -13.30 -11.23
N THR A 484 -10.20 -14.60 -11.62
CA THR A 484 -9.77 -15.83 -10.92
C THR A 484 -9.18 -16.85 -11.89
N ARG A 485 -7.93 -17.23 -11.63
CA ARG A 485 -7.40 -18.59 -11.83
C ARG A 485 -5.94 -18.72 -11.39
N TYR A 486 -5.26 -17.59 -11.36
CA TYR A 486 -3.91 -17.41 -10.85
C TYR A 486 -3.85 -16.05 -10.14
N ALA A 487 -3.04 -15.95 -9.10
CA ALA A 487 -2.70 -14.69 -8.47
C ALA A 487 -1.18 -14.58 -8.38
N ILE A 488 -0.65 -13.37 -8.43
CA ILE A 488 0.75 -13.09 -8.10
C ILE A 488 0.78 -12.02 -7.04
N SER A 489 1.69 -12.17 -6.09
CA SER A 489 1.87 -11.18 -5.04
C SER A 489 2.33 -9.84 -5.61
N PRO A 490 1.92 -8.69 -5.04
CA PRO A 490 2.36 -7.37 -5.48
C PRO A 490 3.89 -7.21 -5.61
N ASP A 491 4.67 -7.87 -4.75
CA ASP A 491 6.14 -7.89 -4.79
C ASP A 491 6.73 -8.86 -5.84
N GLY A 492 5.88 -9.62 -6.53
CA GLY A 492 6.24 -10.58 -7.57
C GLY A 492 6.90 -11.85 -7.06
N LYS A 493 6.97 -12.08 -5.74
CA LYS A 493 7.65 -13.25 -5.15
C LYS A 493 6.82 -14.52 -5.12
N TRP A 494 5.51 -14.41 -5.09
CA TRP A 494 4.62 -15.56 -4.96
C TRP A 494 3.70 -15.66 -6.16
N ILE A 495 3.44 -16.89 -6.59
CA ILE A 495 2.43 -17.23 -7.59
C ILE A 495 1.48 -18.20 -6.92
N ALA A 496 0.17 -17.96 -7.01
CA ALA A 496 -0.86 -18.88 -6.57
C ALA A 496 -1.68 -19.36 -7.76
N ALA A 497 -2.06 -20.64 -7.77
CA ALA A 497 -2.89 -21.24 -8.80
C ALA A 497 -3.57 -22.51 -8.28
N TYR A 498 -4.52 -23.03 -9.04
CA TYR A 498 -5.12 -24.32 -8.73
C TYR A 498 -4.12 -25.47 -8.82
N ALA A 499 -4.23 -26.39 -7.87
CA ALA A 499 -3.41 -27.59 -7.81
C ALA A 499 -4.12 -28.83 -8.37
N ASP A 500 -5.41 -28.73 -8.66
CA ASP A 500 -6.24 -29.85 -9.08
C ASP A 500 -7.29 -29.45 -10.13
N ASN A 501 -7.73 -30.42 -10.93
CA ASN A 501 -8.72 -30.18 -11.98
C ASN A 501 -10.10 -29.79 -11.44
N LYS A 502 -10.39 -30.10 -10.17
CA LYS A 502 -11.64 -29.70 -9.51
C LYS A 502 -11.59 -28.27 -8.98
N CYS A 503 -10.43 -27.60 -9.08
CA CYS A 503 -10.25 -26.21 -8.66
C CYS A 503 -10.60 -25.98 -7.17
N THR A 504 -10.39 -26.98 -6.30
CA THR A 504 -10.66 -26.87 -4.86
C THR A 504 -9.39 -26.60 -4.06
N LYS A 505 -8.22 -26.93 -4.63
CA LYS A 505 -6.92 -26.74 -3.99
C LYS A 505 -6.14 -25.63 -4.65
N VAL A 506 -5.45 -24.82 -3.86
CA VAL A 506 -4.59 -23.74 -4.34
C VAL A 506 -3.16 -24.00 -3.89
N HIS A 507 -2.23 -24.04 -4.81
CA HIS A 507 -0.81 -24.07 -4.51
C HIS A 507 -0.23 -22.67 -4.63
N VAL A 508 0.72 -22.35 -3.76
CA VAL A 508 1.51 -21.11 -3.81
C VAL A 508 2.96 -21.51 -4.01
N TRP A 509 3.58 -20.99 -5.05
CA TRP A 509 4.99 -21.22 -5.39
C TRP A 509 5.80 -19.95 -5.24
N ALA A 510 7.07 -20.09 -4.87
CA ALA A 510 8.05 -19.03 -5.01
C ALA A 510 8.30 -18.78 -6.50
N SER A 511 8.07 -17.56 -6.97
CA SER A 511 8.13 -17.21 -8.38
C SER A 511 9.50 -17.48 -8.97
N THR A 512 10.59 -17.17 -8.24
CA THR A 512 11.98 -17.25 -8.72
C THR A 512 12.53 -18.68 -8.77
N THR A 513 12.14 -19.55 -7.85
CA THR A 513 12.69 -20.91 -7.74
C THR A 513 11.74 -21.97 -8.28
N GLY A 514 10.45 -21.64 -8.46
CA GLY A 514 9.40 -22.59 -8.78
C GLY A 514 9.08 -23.58 -7.65
N GLN A 515 9.69 -23.42 -6.47
CA GLN A 515 9.44 -24.31 -5.33
C GLN A 515 8.07 -24.04 -4.73
N LEU A 516 7.36 -25.11 -4.40
CA LEU A 516 6.08 -25.04 -3.69
C LEU A 516 6.32 -24.49 -2.28
N ALA A 517 5.73 -23.33 -1.99
CA ALA A 517 5.83 -22.65 -0.70
C ALA A 517 4.76 -23.12 0.27
N THR A 518 3.52 -23.22 -0.19
CA THR A 518 2.41 -23.74 0.60
C THR A 518 1.29 -24.28 -0.30
N SER A 519 0.42 -25.10 0.29
CA SER A 519 -0.78 -25.64 -0.33
C SER A 519 -1.97 -25.28 0.56
N LEU A 520 -2.95 -24.60 -0.01
CA LEU A 520 -4.24 -24.31 0.61
C LEU A 520 -5.23 -25.39 0.17
N ASP A 521 -5.52 -26.31 1.08
CA ASP A 521 -6.56 -27.33 0.96
C ASP A 521 -7.65 -27.03 2.00
N VAL A 522 -8.19 -25.81 1.94
CA VAL A 522 -9.11 -25.26 2.94
C VAL A 522 -10.56 -25.25 2.46
N HIS A 523 -10.79 -25.38 1.15
CA HIS A 523 -12.10 -25.30 0.54
C HIS A 523 -12.67 -26.67 0.19
N THR A 524 -13.98 -26.84 0.38
CA THR A 524 -14.69 -28.10 0.06
C THR A 524 -15.35 -28.08 -1.32
N ASP A 525 -15.34 -26.94 -1.99
CA ASP A 525 -15.89 -26.70 -3.32
C ASP A 525 -14.97 -25.73 -4.10
N ILE A 526 -15.30 -25.48 -5.37
CA ILE A 526 -14.52 -24.67 -6.30
C ILE A 526 -14.17 -23.31 -5.69
N VAL A 527 -12.87 -22.99 -5.65
CA VAL A 527 -12.41 -21.64 -5.28
C VAL A 527 -12.80 -20.70 -6.41
N THR A 528 -13.57 -19.66 -6.10
CA THR A 528 -14.16 -18.69 -7.02
C THR A 528 -13.36 -17.41 -7.11
N SER A 529 -12.58 -17.06 -6.07
CA SER A 529 -11.69 -15.88 -6.04
C SER A 529 -10.35 -16.22 -5.40
N MET A 530 -9.25 -15.65 -5.88
CA MET A 530 -7.97 -15.66 -5.17
C MET A 530 -7.17 -14.38 -5.41
N THR A 531 -6.61 -13.82 -4.34
CA THR A 531 -5.82 -12.58 -4.43
C THR A 531 -4.82 -12.47 -3.27
N PHE A 532 -3.69 -11.81 -3.49
CA PHE A 532 -2.71 -11.51 -2.44
C PHE A 532 -3.02 -10.17 -1.79
N SER A 533 -2.63 -10.03 -0.51
CA SER A 533 -2.65 -8.75 0.18
C SER A 533 -1.65 -7.76 -0.44
N PRO A 534 -1.88 -6.44 -0.31
CA PRO A 534 -0.98 -5.40 -0.81
C PRO A 534 0.48 -5.57 -0.34
N ASP A 535 0.66 -6.05 0.88
CA ASP A 535 1.98 -6.33 1.50
C ASP A 535 2.63 -7.66 1.03
N SER A 536 1.96 -8.43 0.16
CA SER A 536 2.42 -9.74 -0.36
C SER A 536 2.57 -10.84 0.69
N ARG A 537 2.05 -10.65 1.91
CA ARG A 537 2.23 -11.59 3.02
C ARG A 537 1.06 -12.55 3.22
N ARG A 538 -0.10 -12.25 2.66
CA ARG A 538 -1.32 -13.03 2.85
C ARG A 538 -1.95 -13.34 1.50
N ILE A 539 -2.62 -14.47 1.43
CA ILE A 539 -3.48 -14.85 0.32
C ILE A 539 -4.92 -14.99 0.84
N LEU A 540 -5.84 -14.46 0.06
CA LEU A 540 -7.28 -14.50 0.27
C LEU A 540 -7.87 -15.42 -0.79
N THR A 541 -8.66 -16.40 -0.38
CA THR A 541 -9.42 -17.30 -1.27
C THR A 541 -10.88 -17.29 -0.89
N SER A 542 -11.79 -17.30 -1.88
CA SER A 542 -13.23 -17.49 -1.65
C SER A 542 -13.74 -18.65 -2.47
N SER A 543 -14.85 -19.29 -2.06
CA SER A 543 -15.34 -20.50 -2.70
C SER A 543 -16.87 -20.61 -2.75
N ASN A 544 -17.34 -21.50 -3.63
CA ASN A 544 -18.71 -22.00 -3.67
C ASN A 544 -19.15 -22.68 -2.35
N ASP A 545 -18.21 -23.11 -1.52
CA ASP A 545 -18.50 -23.65 -0.18
C ASP A 545 -18.97 -22.59 0.83
N LYS A 546 -19.18 -21.34 0.36
CA LYS A 546 -19.70 -20.19 1.12
C LYS A 546 -18.68 -19.58 2.08
N THR A 547 -17.41 -19.94 1.96
CA THR A 547 -16.35 -19.47 2.85
C THR A 547 -15.35 -18.58 2.14
N ILE A 548 -14.69 -17.76 2.95
CA ILE A 548 -13.51 -16.99 2.57
C ILE A 548 -12.43 -17.30 3.60
N HIS A 549 -11.23 -17.61 3.11
CA HIS A 549 -10.06 -17.94 3.91
C HIS A 549 -8.96 -16.92 3.67
N VAL A 550 -8.29 -16.52 4.75
CA VAL A 550 -7.08 -15.72 4.71
C VAL A 550 -5.95 -16.54 5.30
N GLN A 551 -4.91 -16.79 4.51
CA GLN A 551 -3.72 -17.50 4.96
C GLN A 551 -2.51 -16.57 4.88
N THR A 552 -1.74 -16.52 5.98
CA THR A 552 -0.44 -15.86 6.01
C THR A 552 0.62 -16.79 5.42
N LEU A 553 1.45 -16.24 4.55
CA LEU A 553 2.58 -16.91 3.94
C LEU A 553 3.80 -16.68 4.84
N ASN A 554 4.44 -17.77 5.24
CA ASN A 554 5.69 -17.69 6.00
C ASN A 554 6.83 -17.42 5.02
N TYR A 555 7.66 -16.41 5.34
CA TYR A 555 8.88 -16.07 4.60
C TYR A 555 10.03 -17.01 4.92
#